data_AF-M0A1P6-F1
#
_entry.id   AF-M0A1P6-F1
#
_cell.length_a   1.000
_cell.length_b   1.000
_cell.length_c   1.000
_cell.angle_alpha   90.00
_cell.angle_beta   90.00
_cell.angle_gamma   90.00
#
_symmetry.space_group_name_H-M   'P 1'
#
loop_
_entity.id
_entity.type
_entity.pdbx_description
1 polymer ?
#
loop_
_entity_poly.entity_id
_entity_poly.type
_entity_poly.pdbx_seq_one_letter_code
_entity_poly.pdbx_strand_id
1 'polypeptide(L)' 'MTNAAERSPESIDRDDERDDAHLDDIEEGAGCTEIWEHLAEQREDDD' A
#
# COMPACT_ATOMS: atom_id res chain seq x y z
N MET A 1 -4.15 1.18 31.14
CA MET A 1 -3.30 0.13 30.52
C MET A 1 -3.43 0.30 29.01
N THR A 2 -2.28 0.41 28.34
CA THR A 2 -2.04 0.74 26.91
C THR A 2 -2.76 1.98 26.37
N ASN A 3 -2.01 3.08 26.37
CA ASN A 3 -2.30 4.31 25.63
C ASN A 3 -2.43 3.92 24.14
N ALA A 4 -3.57 4.25 23.53
CA ALA A 4 -3.74 4.12 22.09
C ALA A 4 -2.69 5.02 21.47
N ALA A 5 -1.58 4.41 21.00
CA ALA A 5 -0.52 5.11 20.32
C ALA A 5 -1.18 5.96 19.24
N GLU A 6 -1.27 7.25 19.52
CA GLU A 6 -1.82 8.24 18.62
C GLU A 6 -0.98 8.09 17.36
N ARG A 7 -1.59 7.61 16.28
CA ARG A 7 -0.98 7.68 14.96
C ARG A 7 -0.99 9.17 14.65
N SER A 8 0.01 9.87 15.18
CA SER A 8 0.31 11.23 14.79
C SER A 8 0.47 11.14 13.28
N PRO A 9 -0.37 11.82 12.48
CA PRO A 9 -0.05 11.99 11.08
C PRO A 9 1.12 12.97 11.06
N GLU A 10 2.32 12.47 11.39
CA GLU A 10 3.57 13.09 10.96
C GLU A 10 3.35 13.31 9.49
N SER A 11 3.11 14.57 9.13
CA SER A 11 2.57 14.92 7.82
C SER A 11 3.59 14.42 6.82
N ILE A 12 3.23 13.33 6.13
CA ILE A 12 4.06 12.69 5.12
C ILE A 12 4.07 13.65 3.94
N ASP A 13 4.84 14.70 4.08
CA ASP A 13 5.32 15.53 2.98
C ASP A 13 6.40 14.68 2.31
N ARG A 14 5.95 13.67 1.55
CA ARG A 14 6.80 12.79 0.75
C ARG A 14 6.55 13.16 -0.70
N ASP A 15 7.02 14.34 -1.05
CA ASP A 15 7.17 14.81 -2.42
C ASP A 15 8.42 14.15 -3.02
N ASP A 16 8.26 12.89 -3.41
CA ASP A 16 9.07 12.11 -4.36
C ASP A 16 8.27 10.79 -4.49
N GLU A 17 7.52 10.63 -5.59
CA GLU A 17 6.63 9.49 -5.93
C GLU A 17 5.95 8.78 -4.75
N ARG A 18 4.63 8.96 -4.59
CA ARG A 18 3.87 8.26 -3.53
C ARG A 18 4.29 6.78 -3.49
N ASP A 19 4.70 6.32 -2.31
CA ASP A 19 5.15 4.94 -2.10
C ASP A 19 4.07 3.90 -2.49
N ASP A 20 2.82 4.36 -2.63
CA ASP A 20 1.65 3.61 -3.07
C ASP A 20 1.41 3.59 -4.59
N ALA A 21 2.31 4.12 -5.43
CA ALA A 21 2.14 4.15 -6.88
C ALA A 21 1.92 2.76 -7.50
N HIS A 22 2.55 1.73 -6.94
CA HIS A 22 2.39 0.32 -7.35
C HIS A 22 1.01 -0.28 -6.99
N LEU A 23 0.17 0.48 -6.29
CA LEU A 23 -1.20 0.12 -5.93
C LEU A 23 -2.24 0.89 -6.75
N ASP A 24 -1.84 1.79 -7.65
CA ASP A 24 -2.76 2.63 -8.44
C ASP A 24 -3.62 1.78 -9.41
N ASP A 25 -3.11 0.63 -9.84
CA ASP A 25 -3.83 -0.34 -10.68
C ASP A 25 -4.79 -1.26 -9.88
N ILE A 26 -4.83 -1.16 -8.55
CA ILE A 26 -5.69 -1.99 -7.70
C ILE A 26 -7.05 -1.31 -7.48
N GLU A 27 -8.14 -2.09 -7.61
CA GLU A 27 -9.50 -1.59 -7.36
C GLU A 27 -9.70 -1.11 -5.91
N GLU A 28 -10.33 0.07 -5.76
CA GLU A 28 -10.73 0.58 -4.45
C GLU A 28 -11.68 -0.40 -3.74
N GLY A 29 -11.21 -1.00 -2.64
CA GLY A 29 -11.97 -1.99 -1.87
C GLY A 29 -11.53 -3.43 -2.08
N ALA A 30 -10.49 -3.68 -2.89
CA ALA A 30 -9.84 -4.97 -2.98
C ALA A 30 -9.42 -5.49 -1.60
N GLY A 31 -9.72 -6.77 -1.34
CA GLY A 31 -9.33 -7.46 -0.13
C GLY A 31 -7.84 -7.80 -0.10
N CYS A 32 -7.36 -8.22 1.09
CA CYS A 32 -5.95 -8.56 1.28
C CYS A 32 -5.46 -9.66 0.32
N THR A 33 -6.31 -10.64 0.00
CA THR A 33 -5.96 -11.72 -0.92
C THR A 33 -5.82 -11.20 -2.35
N GLU A 34 -6.78 -10.39 -2.80
CA GLU A 34 -6.82 -9.85 -4.17
C GLU A 34 -5.60 -8.94 -4.43
N ILE A 35 -5.20 -8.12 -3.46
CA ILE A 35 -3.97 -7.33 -3.53
C ILE A 35 -2.74 -8.23 -3.70
N TRP A 36 -2.66 -9.33 -2.94
CA TRP A 36 -1.50 -10.22 -2.99
C TRP A 36 -1.41 -10.97 -4.31
N GLU A 37 -2.54 -11.41 -4.86
CA GLU A 37 -2.61 -12.05 -6.18
C GLU A 37 -2.11 -11.10 -7.26
N HIS A 38 -2.62 -9.86 -7.30
CA HIS A 38 -2.21 -8.85 -8.27
C HIS A 38 -0.70 -8.51 -8.21
N LEU A 39 -0.14 -8.44 -7.00
CA LEU A 39 1.30 -8.19 -6.80
C LEU A 39 2.16 -9.42 -7.09
N ALA A 40 1.60 -10.63 -6.98
CA ALA A 40 2.31 -11.86 -7.31
C ALA A 40 2.46 -12.00 -8.83
N GLU A 41 1.38 -11.76 -9.58
CA GLU A 41 1.38 -11.80 -11.06
C GLU A 41 2.44 -10.86 -11.65
N GLN A 42 2.48 -9.60 -11.19
CA GLN A 42 3.49 -8.62 -11.63
C GLN A 42 4.93 -9.11 -11.41
N ARG A 43 5.21 -9.76 -10.28
CA ARG A 43 6.55 -10.30 -9.99
C ARG A 43 6.92 -11.47 -10.88
N GLU A 44 5.95 -12.26 -11.34
CA GLU A 44 6.16 -13.35 -12.29
C GLU A 44 6.42 -12.84 -13.71
N ASP A 45 5.82 -11.69 -14.07
CA ASP A 45 6.05 -11.03 -15.36
C ASP A 45 7.40 -10.28 -15.44
N ASP A 46 7.96 -9.85 -14.30
CA ASP A 46 9.25 -9.14 -14.20
C ASP A 46 10.50 -10.05 -14.16
N ASP A 47 10.35 -11.38 -14.01
CA ASP A 47 11.46 -12.39 -13.98
C ASP A 47 11.73 -13.04 -15.35
#